data_AF-A0A6L9GA08-F1
#
_entry.id   AF-A0A6L9GA08-F1
#
_cell.length_a   1.000
_cell.length_b   1.000
_cell.length_c   1.000
_cell.angle_alpha   90.00
_cell.angle_beta   90.00
_cell.angle_gamma   90.00
#
_symmetry.space_group_name_H-M   'P 1'
#
loop_
_entity.id
_entity.type
_entity.pdbx_description
1 polymer ?
#
loop_
_entity_poly.entity_id
_entity_poly.type
_entity_poly.pdbx_seq_one_letter_code
_entity_poly.pdbx_strand_id
1 'polypeptide(L)'
;MAEATAITIKQAAKDAEEQTVPFSIEAEQQLLGALLTNNDVFDRISQIIKADHFYEPVHARIFEICSERIRRNALASPVTIKAFMENDAGLKDLGGPSYLARIAGAAISAFAARDYAQM
;
A
#
# COMPACT_ATOMS: atom_id res chain seq x y z
N MET A 1 -31.85 37.34 11.38
CA MET A 1 -31.79 36.54 10.14
C MET A 1 -30.35 36.20 9.73
N ALA A 2 -29.42 35.95 10.66
CA ALA A 2 -27.99 35.75 10.36
C ALA A 2 -27.43 34.36 10.76
N GLU A 3 -28.28 33.44 11.22
CA GLU A 3 -27.83 32.12 11.73
C GLU A 3 -28.04 30.98 10.73
N ALA A 4 -28.88 31.15 9.71
CA ALA A 4 -29.19 30.09 8.74
C ALA A 4 -28.06 29.84 7.71
N THR A 5 -27.22 30.83 7.40
CA THR A 5 -26.15 30.70 6.41
C THR A 5 -24.90 30.00 6.94
N ALA A 6 -24.65 30.05 8.26
CA ALA A 6 -23.46 29.44 8.86
C ALA A 6 -23.55 27.90 8.96
N ILE A 7 -24.78 27.37 9.04
CA ILE A 7 -25.03 25.92 9.18
C ILE A 7 -24.81 25.21 7.85
N THR A 8 -25.21 25.82 6.72
CA THR A 8 -25.05 25.23 5.39
C THR A 8 -23.59 25.08 4.97
N ILE A 9 -22.72 26.01 5.37
CA ILE A 9 -21.28 25.96 5.04
C ILE A 9 -20.56 24.88 5.86
N LYS A 10 -20.95 24.69 7.13
CA LYS A 10 -20.39 23.62 7.99
C LYS A 10 -20.81 22.22 7.53
N GLN A 11 -22.01 22.08 6.96
CA GLN A 11 -22.49 20.80 6.45
C GLN A 11 -21.71 20.36 5.19
N ALA A 12 -21.49 21.29 4.25
CA ALA A 12 -20.76 21.00 3.01
C ALA A 12 -19.28 20.62 3.21
N ALA A 13 -18.63 21.16 4.25
CA ALA A 13 -17.26 20.77 4.61
C ALA A 13 -17.19 19.36 5.20
N LYS A 14 -18.24 18.92 5.92
CA LYS A 14 -18.31 17.60 6.52
C LYS A 14 -18.62 16.51 5.49
N ASP A 15 -19.47 16.80 4.52
CA ASP A 15 -19.79 15.87 3.43
C ASP A 15 -18.62 15.73 2.41
N ALA A 16 -17.73 16.72 2.31
CA ALA A 16 -16.51 16.65 1.51
C ALA A 16 -15.40 15.82 2.17
N GLU A 17 -15.38 15.73 3.50
CA GLU A 17 -14.50 14.85 4.28
C GLU A 17 -14.99 13.39 4.28
N GLU A 18 -16.28 13.15 4.00
CA GLU A 18 -16.90 11.82 4.07
C GLU A 18 -16.99 11.11 2.71
N GLN A 19 -16.54 11.75 1.62
CA GLN A 19 -16.35 11.14 0.30
C GLN A 19 -14.89 10.80 -0.01
N THR A 20 -13.97 10.93 0.95
CA THR A 20 -12.65 10.33 0.82
C THR A 20 -12.81 8.84 1.08
N VAL A 21 -12.68 8.00 0.04
CA VAL A 21 -12.46 6.56 0.23
C VAL A 21 -11.35 6.43 1.28
N PRO A 22 -11.58 5.77 2.43
CA PRO A 22 -10.59 5.76 3.50
C PRO A 22 -9.35 5.01 3.00
N PHE A 23 -8.35 5.76 2.54
CA PHE A 23 -7.06 5.22 2.14
C PHE A 23 -6.21 5.05 3.41
N SER A 24 -5.49 3.93 3.49
CA SER A 24 -4.61 3.65 4.61
C SER A 24 -3.24 3.28 4.08
N ILE A 25 -2.29 4.20 4.26
CA ILE A 25 -0.87 3.98 3.95
C ILE A 25 -0.34 2.73 4.67
N GLU A 26 -0.81 2.48 5.89
CA GLU A 26 -0.44 1.28 6.63
C GLU A 26 -0.98 0.01 5.96
N ALA A 27 -2.23 0.01 5.50
CA ALA A 27 -2.81 -1.13 4.78
C ALA A 27 -2.05 -1.40 3.47
N GLU A 28 -1.65 -0.37 2.74
CA GLU A 28 -0.83 -0.50 1.54
C GLU A 28 0.54 -1.13 1.86
N GLN A 29 1.21 -0.66 2.92
CA GLN A 29 2.47 -1.24 3.38
C GLN A 29 2.33 -2.71 3.77
N GLN A 30 1.25 -3.08 4.46
CA GLN A 30 0.96 -4.47 4.82
C GLN A 30 0.71 -5.33 3.59
N LEU A 31 -0.08 -4.84 2.63
CA LEU A 31 -0.36 -5.55 1.38
C LEU A 31 0.92 -5.78 0.57
N LEU A 32 1.72 -4.73 0.38
CA LEU A 32 2.99 -4.82 -0.33
C LEU A 32 3.99 -5.71 0.41
N GLY A 33 4.06 -5.61 1.73
CA GLY A 33 4.91 -6.47 2.55
C GLY A 33 4.53 -7.94 2.44
N ALA A 34 3.23 -8.25 2.46
CA ALA A 34 2.73 -9.61 2.25
C ALA A 34 3.08 -10.11 0.84
N LEU A 35 2.89 -9.28 -0.19
CA LEU A 35 3.23 -9.64 -1.57
C LEU A 35 4.74 -9.88 -1.76
N LEU A 36 5.58 -9.04 -1.16
CA LEU A 36 7.06 -9.13 -1.23
C LEU A 36 7.64 -10.33 -0.47
N THR A 37 6.86 -10.94 0.42
CA THR A 37 7.26 -12.10 1.23
C THR A 37 6.63 -13.40 0.74
N ASN A 38 5.43 -13.34 0.18
CA ASN A 38 4.72 -14.47 -0.40
C ASN A 38 4.09 -14.09 -1.74
N ASN A 39 4.67 -14.54 -2.86
CA ASN A 39 4.11 -14.23 -4.17
C ASN A 39 2.85 -15.04 -4.50
N ASP A 40 2.55 -16.13 -3.78
CA ASP A 40 1.37 -16.97 -4.02
C ASP A 40 0.06 -16.24 -3.70
N VAL A 41 0.12 -15.18 -2.88
CA VAL A 41 -1.07 -14.36 -2.60
C VAL A 41 -1.44 -13.44 -3.77
N PHE A 42 -0.57 -13.28 -4.77
CA PHE A 42 -0.78 -12.37 -5.90
C PHE A 42 -2.03 -12.68 -6.71
N ASP A 43 -2.31 -13.96 -6.97
CA ASP A 43 -3.47 -14.35 -7.78
C ASP A 43 -4.79 -13.90 -7.15
N ARG A 44 -4.88 -13.91 -5.82
CA ARG A 44 -6.05 -13.39 -5.09
C ARG A 44 -6.07 -11.88 -5.03
N ILE A 45 -4.92 -11.25 -4.78
CA ILE A 45 -4.82 -9.78 -4.67
C ILE A 45 -5.15 -9.11 -6.00
N SER A 46 -4.59 -9.60 -7.12
CA SER A 46 -4.73 -8.99 -8.44
C SER A 46 -6.15 -9.02 -9.01
N GLN A 47 -7.05 -9.83 -8.46
CA GLN A 47 -8.47 -9.83 -8.79
C GLN A 47 -9.22 -8.63 -8.20
N ILE A 48 -8.69 -8.03 -7.13
CA ILE A 48 -9.38 -7.02 -6.32
C ILE A 48 -8.63 -5.68 -6.37
N ILE A 49 -7.29 -5.73 -6.34
CA ILE A 49 -6.42 -4.56 -6.22
C ILE A 49 -5.66 -4.33 -7.52
N LYS A 50 -5.72 -3.07 -7.99
CA LYS A 50 -4.93 -2.55 -9.12
C LYS A 50 -3.98 -1.47 -8.60
N ALA A 51 -2.95 -1.14 -9.39
CA ALA A 51 -2.01 -0.07 -9.05
C ALA A 51 -2.71 1.27 -8.77
N ASP A 52 -3.76 1.58 -9.54
CA ASP A 52 -4.56 2.80 -9.39
C ASP A 52 -5.35 2.87 -8.06
N HIS A 53 -5.43 1.78 -7.30
CA HIS A 53 -6.09 1.77 -5.98
C HIS A 53 -5.17 2.23 -4.84
N PHE A 54 -3.87 2.37 -5.10
CA PHE A 54 -2.92 2.88 -4.11
C PHE A 54 -2.97 4.42 -4.09
N TYR A 55 -3.01 4.98 -2.89
CA TYR A 55 -2.93 6.41 -2.68
C TYR A 55 -1.50 6.92 -2.80
N GLU A 56 -0.52 6.16 -2.29
CA GLU A 56 0.90 6.52 -2.38
C GLU A 56 1.48 6.11 -3.76
N PRO A 57 1.93 7.07 -4.60
CA PRO A 57 2.45 6.75 -5.93
C PRO A 57 3.64 5.79 -5.92
N VAL A 58 4.48 5.83 -4.87
CA VAL A 58 5.59 4.87 -4.74
C VAL A 58 5.07 3.45 -4.54
N HIS A 59 4.00 3.28 -3.75
CA HIS A 59 3.39 1.98 -3.51
C HIS A 59 2.73 1.41 -4.77
N ALA A 60 2.04 2.26 -5.54
CA ALA A 60 1.50 1.89 -6.84
C ALA A 60 2.60 1.31 -7.74
N ARG A 61 3.74 2.01 -7.87
CA ARG A 61 4.89 1.55 -8.67
C ARG A 61 5.50 0.24 -8.16
N ILE A 62 5.64 0.07 -6.84
CA ILE A 62 6.10 -1.20 -6.24
C ILE A 62 5.16 -2.33 -6.67
N PHE A 63 3.85 -2.12 -6.54
CA PHE A 63 2.85 -3.12 -6.92
C PHE A 63 2.92 -3.48 -8.40
N GLU A 64 3.07 -2.49 -9.29
CA GLU A 64 3.18 -2.72 -10.74
C GLU A 64 4.38 -3.58 -11.10
N ILE A 65 5.56 -3.23 -10.57
CA ILE A 65 6.79 -3.98 -10.82
C ILE A 65 6.66 -5.41 -10.28
N CYS A 66 6.16 -5.58 -9.06
CA CYS A 66 5.86 -6.90 -8.50
C CYS A 66 4.91 -7.69 -9.40
N SER A 67 3.82 -7.07 -9.83
CA SER A 67 2.80 -7.69 -10.68
C SER A 67 3.36 -8.12 -12.03
N GLU A 68 4.22 -7.31 -12.65
CA GLU A 68 4.87 -7.66 -13.91
C GLU A 68 5.82 -8.85 -13.73
N ARG A 69 6.63 -8.85 -12.67
CA ARG A 69 7.56 -9.94 -12.40
C ARG A 69 6.82 -11.25 -12.17
N ILE A 70 5.82 -11.26 -11.30
CA ILE A 70 5.08 -12.46 -10.94
C ILE A 70 4.36 -13.04 -12.18
N ARG A 71 3.74 -12.19 -13.01
CA ARG A 71 3.12 -12.62 -14.29
C ARG A 71 4.11 -13.24 -15.28
N ARG A 72 5.39 -12.88 -15.18
CA ARG A 72 6.49 -13.48 -15.98
C ARG A 72 7.13 -14.69 -15.28
N ASN A 73 6.49 -15.24 -14.23
CA ASN A 73 7.02 -16.30 -13.37
C ASN A 73 8.38 -15.94 -12.74
N ALA A 74 8.60 -14.67 -12.45
CA ALA A 74 9.81 -14.18 -11.79
C ALA A 74 9.51 -13.73 -10.36
N LEU A 75 10.41 -14.09 -9.44
CA LEU A 75 10.28 -13.75 -8.03
C LEU A 75 10.24 -12.22 -7.81
N ALA A 76 9.25 -11.76 -7.06
CA ALA A 76 9.15 -10.41 -6.52
C ALA A 76 9.48 -10.44 -5.02
N SER A 77 10.65 -9.91 -4.67
CA SER A 77 11.14 -9.78 -3.29
C SER A 77 11.86 -8.45 -3.10
N PRO A 78 12.10 -7.98 -1.86
CA PRO A 78 12.75 -6.69 -1.61
C PRO A 78 14.08 -6.53 -2.35
N VAL A 79 14.88 -7.61 -2.39
CA VAL A 79 16.18 -7.64 -3.08
C VAL A 79 16.01 -7.48 -4.58
N THR A 80 15.03 -8.16 -5.16
CA THR A 80 14.82 -8.10 -6.61
C THR A 80 14.20 -6.77 -7.06
N ILE A 81 13.24 -6.24 -6.31
CA ILE A 81 12.54 -4.99 -6.63
C ILE A 81 13.46 -3.79 -6.47
N LYS A 82 14.41 -3.84 -5.52
CA LYS A 82 15.47 -2.84 -5.38
C LYS A 82 16.12 -2.50 -6.72
N ALA A 83 16.48 -3.49 -7.53
CA ALA A 83 17.18 -3.27 -8.80
C ALA A 83 16.38 -2.45 -9.81
N PHE A 84 15.04 -2.50 -9.73
CA PHE A 84 14.15 -1.75 -10.61
C PHE A 84 13.82 -0.35 -10.09
N MET A 85 14.04 -0.11 -8.78
CA MET A 85 13.66 1.14 -8.12
C MET A 85 14.86 1.89 -7.50
N GLU A 86 16.09 1.47 -7.77
CA GLU A 86 17.31 2.04 -7.15
C GLU A 86 17.43 3.56 -7.38
N ASN A 87 16.94 4.03 -8.52
CA ASN A 87 16.96 5.45 -8.90
C ASN A 87 15.62 6.17 -8.71
N ASP A 88 14.59 5.48 -8.20
CA ASP A 88 13.27 6.07 -7.96
C ASP A 88 13.36 7.14 -6.86
N ALA A 89 12.97 8.38 -7.20
CA ALA A 89 13.04 9.50 -6.27
C ALA A 89 12.11 9.32 -5.08
N GLY A 90 10.88 8.83 -5.31
CA GLY A 90 9.92 8.63 -4.23
C GLY A 90 10.33 7.48 -3.30
N LEU A 91 10.96 6.41 -3.82
CA LEU A 91 11.53 5.39 -2.95
C LEU A 91 12.65 5.96 -2.08
N LYS A 92 13.50 6.85 -2.62
CA LYS A 92 14.54 7.55 -1.84
C LYS A 92 13.94 8.38 -0.71
N ASP A 93 12.84 9.10 -0.96
CA ASP A 93 12.13 9.89 0.05
C ASP A 93 11.56 9.01 1.18
N LEU A 94 11.19 7.76 0.87
CA LEU A 94 10.74 6.77 1.84
C LEU A 94 11.90 6.04 2.58
N GLY A 95 13.16 6.40 2.35
CA GLY A 95 14.33 5.77 2.97
C GLY A 95 15.06 4.76 2.07
N GLY A 96 14.79 4.81 0.76
CA GLY A 96 15.49 4.06 -0.26
C GLY A 96 15.21 2.56 -0.22
N PRO A 97 16.13 1.72 -0.74
CA PRO A 97 15.95 0.27 -0.79
C PRO A 97 15.65 -0.40 0.56
N SER A 98 16.11 0.19 1.67
CA SER A 98 15.83 -0.29 3.03
C SER A 98 14.34 -0.26 3.37
N TYR A 99 13.57 0.62 2.73
CA TYR A 99 12.13 0.70 2.89
C TYR A 99 11.42 -0.61 2.50
N LEU A 100 11.83 -1.22 1.37
CA LEU A 100 11.27 -2.48 0.88
C LEU A 100 11.47 -3.62 1.89
N ALA A 101 12.64 -3.68 2.52
CA ALA A 101 12.93 -4.66 3.56
C ALA A 101 12.09 -4.41 4.82
N ARG A 102 11.90 -3.13 5.19
CA ARG A 102 11.11 -2.74 6.36
C ARG A 102 9.64 -3.16 6.23
N ILE A 103 8.99 -2.87 5.10
CA ILE A 103 7.57 -3.22 4.90
C ILE A 103 7.37 -4.74 4.79
N ALA A 104 8.31 -5.46 4.17
CA ALA A 104 8.31 -6.92 4.12
C ALA A 104 8.42 -7.53 5.53
N GLY A 105 9.33 -7.01 6.36
CA GLY A 105 9.48 -7.47 7.75
C GLY A 105 8.26 -7.17 8.62
N ALA A 106 7.62 -6.00 8.43
CA ALA A 106 6.44 -5.61 9.18
C ALA A 106 5.23 -6.53 8.91
N ALA A 107 5.05 -6.97 7.66
CA ALA A 107 3.96 -7.89 7.29
C ALA A 107 4.09 -9.27 7.95
N ILE A 108 5.31 -9.79 8.09
CA ILE A 108 5.57 -11.05 8.82
C ILE A 108 5.16 -10.91 10.28
N SER A 109 5.52 -9.79 10.93
CA SER A 109 5.15 -9.54 12.32
C SER A 109 3.63 -9.48 12.51
N ALA A 110 2.88 -8.93 11.54
CA ALA A 110 1.43 -8.88 11.60
C ALA A 110 0.79 -10.28 11.48
N PHE A 111 1.37 -11.16 10.66
CA PHE A 111 0.95 -12.55 10.57
C PHE A 111 1.20 -13.31 11.87
N ALA A 112 2.42 -13.20 12.42
CA ALA A 112 2.77 -13.82 13.71
C ALA A 112 1.88 -13.32 14.86
N ALA A 113 1.58 -12.02 14.91
CA ALA A 113 0.69 -11.45 15.93
C ALA A 113 -0.74 -12.02 15.84
N ARG A 114 -1.26 -12.26 14.63
CA ARG A 114 -2.56 -12.91 14.42
C ARG A 114 -2.55 -14.36 14.91
N ASP A 115 -1.51 -15.11 14.58
CA ASP A 115 -1.38 -16.50 15.01
C ASP A 115 -1.33 -16.62 16.54
N TYR A 116 -0.58 -15.73 17.21
CA TYR A 116 -0.55 -15.67 18.67
C TYR A 116 -1.88 -15.28 19.32
N ALA A 117 -2.65 -14.38 18.68
CA ALA A 117 -3.95 -13.95 19.21
C ALA A 117 -5.04 -15.03 19.10
N GLN A 118 -4.82 -16.07 18.28
CA GLN A 118 -5.73 -17.20 18.12
C GLN A 118 -5.31 -18.45 18.91
N MET A 119 -4.17 -18.42 19.60
CA MET A 119 -3.71 -19.43 20.55
C MET A 119 -4.27 -19.17 21.95
#